data_AF-B4IV26-F1
#
_entry.id   AF-B4IV26-F1
#
_cell.length_a   1.000
_cell.length_b   1.000
_cell.length_c   1.000
_cell.angle_alpha   90.00
_cell.angle_beta   90.00
_cell.angle_gamma   90.00
#
_symmetry.space_group_name_H-M   'P 1'
#
loop_
_entity.id
_entity.type
_entity.pdbx_description
1 polymer ?
#
loop_
_entity_poly.entity_id
_entity_poly.type
_entity_poly.pdbx_seq_one_letter_code
_entity_poly.pdbx_strand_id
1 'polypeptide(L)'
;MRVSEMKKRRESGNLLLDRTRGVYDRFYQGTVLGPPQDVLAFGVVVQIRPVNISVCRQQVADQNLVLSVVITQEGLHRNCNTINEMCDLTVAPSPHPALRNSFRIVSPNEDDRTGQYLAYGEKFRLQALEPADEPMYVFSGPKRLNLSLPVDKAFFTTKNGEVTLPLGLVSHKNCGPSARVPTSHTHFFCAHKDPDLRFESEGKTIPVHNPLIIVHAVTNRNLAVENVLANTLFGPEFQVSVQTYKNVYKRETWKNQWKFTY
;
A
#
# COMPACT_ATOMS: atom_id res chain seq x y z
N MET A 1 5.90 -35.16 -16.45
CA MET A 1 6.80 -34.84 -15.32
C MET A 1 7.10 -36.14 -14.58
N ARG A 2 8.36 -36.57 -14.44
CA ARG A 2 8.71 -37.88 -13.89
C ARG A 2 8.58 -37.89 -12.35
N VAL A 3 8.00 -38.96 -11.79
CA VAL A 3 7.75 -39.14 -10.34
C VAL A 3 9.02 -38.99 -9.49
N SER A 4 10.17 -39.42 -10.01
CA SER A 4 11.47 -39.29 -9.35
C SER A 4 11.92 -37.84 -9.14
N GLU A 5 11.54 -36.93 -10.05
CA GLU A 5 11.88 -35.52 -9.97
C GLU A 5 10.96 -34.76 -9.01
N MET A 6 9.69 -35.15 -8.94
CA MET A 6 8.78 -34.66 -7.88
C MET A 6 9.23 -35.11 -6.50
N LYS A 7 9.76 -36.34 -6.37
CA LYS A 7 10.27 -36.86 -5.09
C LYS A 7 11.50 -36.10 -4.62
N LYS A 8 12.48 -35.85 -5.51
CA LYS A 8 13.63 -34.98 -5.21
C LYS A 8 13.22 -33.55 -4.85
N ARG A 9 12.26 -32.96 -5.57
CA ARG A 9 11.75 -31.61 -5.28
C ARG A 9 11.03 -31.52 -3.95
N ARG A 10 10.25 -32.54 -3.59
CA ARG A 10 9.58 -32.69 -2.29
C ARG A 10 10.59 -32.84 -1.15
N GLU A 11 11.61 -33.67 -1.34
CA GLU A 11 12.70 -33.86 -0.37
C GLU A 11 13.54 -32.59 -0.18
N SER A 12 13.63 -31.72 -1.20
CA SER A 12 14.31 -30.42 -1.12
C SER A 12 13.46 -29.25 -0.61
N GLY A 13 12.17 -29.45 -0.29
CA GLY A 13 11.26 -28.37 0.15
C GLY A 13 11.01 -27.26 -0.88
N ASN A 14 11.21 -27.54 -2.17
CA ASN A 14 11.19 -26.55 -3.25
C ASN A 14 9.92 -26.63 -4.13
N LEU A 15 8.86 -27.26 -3.65
CA LEU A 15 7.59 -27.30 -4.38
C LEU A 15 6.91 -25.93 -4.34
N LEU A 16 6.11 -25.62 -5.37
CA LEU A 16 5.32 -24.39 -5.40
C LEU A 16 4.41 -24.29 -4.17
N LEU A 17 3.84 -25.42 -3.74
CA LEU A 17 3.02 -25.49 -2.53
C LEU A 17 3.78 -25.07 -1.27
N ASP A 18 5.02 -25.51 -1.11
CA ASP A 18 5.85 -25.19 0.06
C ASP A 18 6.21 -23.70 0.07
N ARG A 19 6.52 -23.14 -1.11
CA ARG A 19 6.76 -21.69 -1.29
C ARG A 19 5.52 -20.86 -0.98
N THR A 20 4.37 -21.27 -1.51
CA THR A 20 3.09 -20.63 -1.23
C THR A 20 2.78 -20.65 0.26
N ARG A 21 2.94 -21.80 0.94
CA ARG A 21 2.77 -21.91 2.39
C ARG A 21 3.69 -20.94 3.15
N GLY A 22 4.98 -20.91 2.81
CA GLY A 22 5.92 -19.97 3.43
C GLY A 22 5.54 -18.51 3.26
N VAL A 23 5.04 -18.12 2.07
CA VAL A 23 4.48 -16.77 1.84
C VAL A 23 3.26 -16.53 2.72
N TYR A 24 2.30 -17.48 2.77
CA TYR A 24 1.09 -17.34 3.58
C TYR A 24 1.42 -17.18 5.06
N ASP A 25 2.24 -18.08 5.61
CA ASP A 25 2.63 -18.08 7.02
C ASP A 25 3.30 -16.77 7.40
N ARG A 26 4.14 -16.22 6.50
CA ARG A 26 4.84 -14.97 6.75
C ARG A 26 3.93 -13.75 6.59
N PHE A 27 3.20 -13.63 5.48
CA PHE A 27 2.42 -12.44 5.18
C PHE A 27 1.21 -12.29 6.13
N TYR A 28 0.63 -13.40 6.59
CA TYR A 28 -0.43 -13.43 7.62
C TYR A 28 0.08 -13.54 9.05
N GLN A 29 1.40 -13.47 9.27
CA GLN A 29 1.93 -13.41 10.63
C GLN A 29 1.31 -12.20 11.35
N GLY A 30 0.64 -12.49 12.46
CA GLY A 30 -0.05 -11.48 13.27
C GLY A 30 0.91 -10.41 13.76
N THR A 31 0.44 -9.17 13.79
CA THR A 31 1.23 -8.03 14.29
C THR A 31 0.39 -7.15 15.21
N VAL A 32 1.06 -6.32 15.99
CA VAL A 32 0.43 -5.39 16.92
C VAL A 32 0.48 -4.00 16.29
N LEU A 33 -0.68 -3.36 16.19
CA LEU A 33 -0.78 -1.98 15.74
C LEU A 33 -0.32 -1.03 16.87
N GLY A 34 -0.12 0.24 16.54
CA GLY A 34 0.22 1.25 17.53
C GLY A 34 -0.82 1.32 18.66
N PRO A 35 -0.46 1.83 19.84
CA PRO A 35 -1.43 2.01 20.91
C PRO A 35 -2.57 2.93 20.41
N PRO A 36 -3.83 2.65 20.76
CA PRO A 36 -4.97 3.47 20.37
C PRO A 36 -4.73 4.93 20.75
N GLN A 37 -4.77 5.81 19.75
CA GLN A 37 -4.58 7.25 19.88
C GLN A 37 -5.65 7.98 19.07
N ASP A 38 -6.00 9.19 19.51
CA ASP A 38 -6.96 10.02 18.78
C ASP A 38 -6.32 10.72 17.58
N VAL A 39 -4.99 10.87 17.58
CA VAL A 39 -4.21 11.58 16.58
C VAL A 39 -3.06 10.74 16.07
N LEU A 40 -2.80 10.86 14.76
CA LEU A 40 -1.74 10.13 14.10
C LEU A 40 -0.37 10.71 14.49
N ALA A 41 0.60 9.83 14.72
CA ALA A 41 1.97 10.20 15.08
C ALA A 41 3.00 9.43 14.25
N PHE A 42 4.21 9.96 14.14
CA PHE A 42 5.33 9.22 13.59
C PHE A 42 5.73 8.05 14.50
N GLY A 43 6.21 6.96 13.89
CA GLY A 43 6.63 5.72 14.53
C GLY A 43 5.51 4.73 14.79
N VAL A 44 4.24 5.14 14.70
CA VAL A 44 3.09 4.26 14.96
C VAL A 44 2.81 3.32 13.79
N VAL A 45 2.36 2.11 14.11
CA VAL A 45 1.94 1.10 13.14
C VAL A 45 0.42 1.19 12.96
N VAL A 46 -0.04 1.29 11.71
CA VAL A 46 -1.45 1.51 11.36
C VAL A 46 -1.89 0.62 10.21
N GLN A 47 -3.20 0.45 10.11
CA GLN A 47 -3.87 0.00 8.90
C GLN A 47 -4.48 1.19 8.16
N ILE A 48 -4.52 1.09 6.83
CA ILE A 48 -5.08 2.12 5.94
C ILE A 48 -6.30 1.55 5.25
N ARG A 49 -7.48 2.10 5.57
CA ARG A 49 -8.76 1.55 5.13
C ARG A 49 -9.47 2.51 4.18
N PRO A 50 -10.03 2.03 3.06
CA PRO A 50 -10.96 2.84 2.28
C PRO A 50 -12.20 3.13 3.13
N VAL A 51 -12.76 4.33 3.00
CA VAL A 51 -13.91 4.76 3.81
C VAL A 51 -15.19 4.09 3.33
N ASN A 52 -15.34 3.95 2.01
CA ASN A 52 -16.46 3.28 1.36
C ASN A 52 -15.94 2.67 0.06
N ILE A 53 -16.45 1.51 -0.33
CA ILE A 53 -16.25 0.90 -1.64
C ILE A 53 -17.61 0.70 -2.27
N SER A 54 -17.95 1.58 -3.20
CA SER A 54 -19.22 1.52 -3.95
C SER A 54 -19.03 0.72 -5.24
N VAL A 55 -18.68 -0.56 -5.09
CA VAL A 55 -18.43 -1.50 -6.18
C VAL A 55 -19.36 -2.70 -6.03
N CYS A 56 -20.14 -2.98 -7.08
CA CYS A 56 -21.13 -4.05 -7.15
C CYS A 56 -22.35 -3.87 -6.20
N ARG A 57 -23.52 -4.42 -6.57
CA ARG A 57 -24.78 -4.31 -5.82
C ARG A 57 -24.76 -4.98 -4.42
N GLN A 58 -23.67 -5.65 -4.07
CA GLN A 58 -23.43 -6.18 -2.73
C GLN A 58 -22.68 -5.13 -1.92
N GLN A 59 -23.24 -4.72 -0.78
CA GLN A 59 -22.55 -3.87 0.17
C GLN A 59 -21.27 -4.57 0.64
N VAL A 60 -20.12 -4.15 0.09
CA VAL A 60 -18.77 -4.53 0.54
C VAL A 60 -18.45 -3.94 1.94
N ALA A 61 -19.45 -3.31 2.59
CA ALA A 61 -19.35 -2.67 3.88
C ALA A 61 -18.84 -3.60 5.01
N ASP A 62 -18.99 -4.92 4.85
CA ASP A 62 -18.63 -5.93 5.86
C ASP A 62 -17.25 -6.59 5.67
N GLN A 63 -16.48 -6.27 4.61
CA GLN A 63 -15.26 -7.04 4.31
C GLN A 63 -13.98 -6.57 5.02
N ASN A 64 -14.05 -5.60 5.96
CA ASN A 64 -12.88 -5.06 6.66
C ASN A 64 -11.67 -4.88 5.72
N LEU A 65 -11.87 -4.08 4.68
CA LEU A 65 -10.89 -3.90 3.61
C LEU A 65 -9.74 -3.00 4.06
N VAL A 66 -8.51 -3.41 3.74
CA VAL A 66 -7.28 -2.72 4.15
C VAL A 66 -6.26 -2.75 3.01
N LEU A 67 -5.50 -1.66 2.85
CA LEU A 67 -4.30 -1.65 2.01
C LEU A 67 -3.35 -2.79 2.42
N SER A 68 -2.92 -3.60 1.47
CA SER A 68 -2.19 -4.84 1.71
C SER A 68 -1.10 -5.09 0.68
N VAL A 69 0.08 -5.52 1.15
CA VAL A 69 1.22 -5.92 0.33
C VAL A 69 0.99 -7.29 -0.30
N VAL A 70 1.17 -7.46 -1.60
CA VAL A 70 0.99 -8.75 -2.28
C VAL A 70 2.25 -9.18 -3.00
N ILE A 71 2.62 -10.45 -2.89
CA ILE A 71 3.73 -10.99 -3.67
C ILE A 71 3.32 -11.16 -5.13
N THR A 72 4.20 -10.75 -6.05
CA THR A 72 4.00 -10.98 -7.49
C THR A 72 4.23 -12.44 -7.87
N GLN A 73 3.74 -12.85 -9.04
CA GLN A 73 4.09 -14.16 -9.60
C GLN A 73 5.61 -14.30 -9.80
N GLU A 74 6.29 -13.22 -10.19
CA GLU A 74 7.74 -13.21 -10.32
C GLU A 74 8.44 -13.44 -8.98
N GLY A 75 8.03 -12.74 -7.92
CA GLY A 75 8.56 -12.95 -6.57
C GLY A 75 8.39 -14.38 -6.09
N LEU A 76 7.22 -14.99 -6.34
CA LEU A 76 6.96 -16.38 -6.01
C LEU A 76 7.83 -17.36 -6.82
N HIS A 77 8.04 -17.11 -8.11
CA HIS A 77 8.94 -17.92 -8.96
C HIS A 77 10.40 -17.82 -8.52
N ARG A 78 10.82 -16.66 -8.01
CA ARG A 78 12.16 -16.41 -7.45
C ARG A 78 12.33 -16.84 -6.00
N ASN A 79 11.36 -17.57 -5.43
CA ASN A 79 11.38 -18.11 -4.06
C ASN A 79 11.41 -17.04 -2.97
N CYS A 80 10.85 -15.87 -3.23
CA CYS A 80 10.69 -14.89 -2.17
C CYS A 80 9.54 -15.28 -1.26
N ASN A 81 9.80 -15.25 0.05
CA ASN A 81 8.83 -15.54 1.10
C ASN A 81 8.65 -14.37 2.10
N THR A 82 9.42 -13.29 1.93
CA THR A 82 9.33 -12.05 2.71
C THR A 82 8.82 -10.89 1.86
N ILE A 83 8.37 -9.82 2.52
CA ILE A 83 8.08 -8.55 1.85
C ILE A 83 9.36 -8.00 1.22
N ASN A 84 9.30 -7.61 -0.05
CA ASN A 84 10.44 -7.07 -0.81
C ASN A 84 9.97 -6.29 -2.05
N GLU A 85 10.90 -5.85 -2.90
CA GLU A 85 10.61 -5.05 -4.11
C GLU A 85 9.83 -5.77 -5.20
N MET A 86 9.70 -7.10 -5.15
CA MET A 86 8.81 -7.89 -6.01
C MET A 86 7.42 -8.07 -5.40
N CYS A 87 7.08 -7.25 -4.42
CA CYS A 87 5.73 -7.11 -3.92
C CYS A 87 5.10 -5.82 -4.44
N ASP A 88 3.79 -5.90 -4.61
CA ASP A 88 2.93 -4.78 -4.98
C ASP A 88 1.91 -4.50 -3.87
N LEU A 89 0.99 -3.59 -4.13
CA LEU A 89 -0.09 -3.27 -3.20
C LEU A 89 -1.46 -3.55 -3.81
N THR A 90 -2.41 -3.86 -2.93
CA THR A 90 -3.81 -4.16 -3.19
C THR A 90 -4.66 -3.67 -2.02
N VAL A 91 -5.97 -3.73 -2.15
CA VAL A 91 -6.91 -3.60 -1.04
C VAL A 91 -7.59 -4.95 -0.84
N ALA A 92 -7.39 -5.55 0.33
CA ALA A 92 -7.78 -6.91 0.62
C ALA A 92 -8.62 -7.00 1.92
N PRO A 93 -9.50 -8.01 2.03
CA PRO A 93 -10.13 -8.33 3.31
C PRO A 93 -9.10 -8.70 4.36
N SER A 94 -9.22 -8.10 5.54
CA SER A 94 -8.31 -8.31 6.65
C SER A 94 -9.09 -8.49 7.95
N PRO A 95 -9.28 -9.74 8.43
CA PRO A 95 -9.95 -9.98 9.70
C PRO A 95 -9.11 -9.54 10.90
N HIS A 96 -7.77 -9.58 10.78
CA HIS A 96 -6.83 -9.23 11.85
C HIS A 96 -5.59 -8.50 11.29
N PRO A 97 -4.92 -7.67 12.11
CA PRO A 97 -3.65 -7.06 11.73
C PRO A 97 -2.57 -8.12 11.48
N ALA A 98 -1.90 -8.00 10.34
CA ALA A 98 -0.80 -8.86 9.92
C ALA A 98 0.31 -8.02 9.26
N LEU A 99 1.49 -8.61 9.10
CA LEU A 99 2.64 -7.94 8.46
C LEU A 99 2.28 -7.33 7.11
N ARG A 100 1.48 -8.06 6.31
CA ARG A 100 1.04 -7.66 4.97
C ARG A 100 0.21 -6.36 4.94
N ASN A 101 -0.61 -6.12 5.96
CA ASN A 101 -1.63 -5.08 5.92
C ASN A 101 -1.39 -3.94 6.92
N SER A 102 -0.20 -3.94 7.53
CA SER A 102 0.19 -2.99 8.57
C SER A 102 1.41 -2.20 8.11
N PHE A 103 1.38 -0.88 8.32
CA PHE A 103 2.43 0.04 7.89
C PHE A 103 2.86 0.95 9.03
N ARG A 104 4.16 1.19 9.15
CA ARG A 104 4.68 2.21 10.06
C ARG A 104 4.71 3.57 9.37
N ILE A 105 4.17 4.58 10.04
CA ILE A 105 4.30 5.98 9.60
C ILE A 105 5.69 6.47 10.00
N VAL A 106 6.53 6.86 9.05
CA VAL A 106 7.88 7.35 9.35
C VAL A 106 8.17 8.70 8.71
N SER A 107 9.15 9.40 9.27
CA SER A 107 9.63 10.68 8.78
C SER A 107 10.05 10.56 7.30
N PRO A 108 9.80 11.60 6.48
CA PRO A 108 10.28 11.62 5.09
C PRO A 108 11.79 11.74 5.00
N ASN A 109 12.41 12.30 6.03
CA ASN A 109 13.85 12.42 6.18
C ASN A 109 14.36 11.27 7.07
N GLU A 110 15.68 11.18 7.22
CA GLU A 110 16.33 10.19 8.09
C GLU A 110 16.29 10.59 9.58
N ASP A 111 15.66 11.73 9.91
CA ASP A 111 15.47 12.17 11.29
C ASP A 111 14.41 11.32 11.99
N ASP A 112 14.72 10.82 13.19
CA ASP A 112 13.74 10.15 14.03
C ASP A 112 12.79 11.17 14.66
N ARG A 113 11.52 11.03 14.32
CA ARG A 113 10.41 11.88 14.80
C ARG A 113 9.39 11.09 15.60
N THR A 114 9.72 9.88 16.02
CA THR A 114 8.83 8.97 16.73
C THR A 114 8.14 9.68 17.90
N GLY A 115 6.81 9.51 17.99
CA GLY A 115 5.97 10.15 19.01
C GLY A 115 5.52 11.58 18.69
N GLN A 116 6.11 12.25 17.68
CA GLN A 116 5.60 13.53 17.22
C GLN A 116 4.32 13.35 16.41
N TYR A 117 3.32 14.20 16.65
CA TYR A 117 2.07 14.17 15.89
C TYR A 117 2.29 14.57 14.43
N LEU A 118 1.61 13.88 13.52
CA LEU A 118 1.60 14.18 12.10
C LEU A 118 0.47 15.18 11.80
N ALA A 119 0.79 16.24 11.06
CA ALA A 119 -0.15 17.25 10.65
C ALA A 119 -0.62 17.12 9.19
N TYR A 120 -1.77 17.73 8.85
CA TYR A 120 -2.18 17.89 7.46
C TYR A 120 -1.15 18.73 6.67
N GLY A 121 -0.88 18.32 5.43
CA GLY A 121 0.16 18.90 4.58
C GLY A 121 1.58 18.41 4.88
N GLU A 122 1.79 17.76 6.02
CA GLU A 122 3.09 17.24 6.41
C GLU A 122 3.40 15.92 5.70
N LYS A 123 4.63 15.81 5.19
CA LYS A 123 5.09 14.63 4.45
C LYS A 123 5.48 13.51 5.41
N PHE A 124 5.21 12.28 5.00
CA PHE A 124 5.61 11.05 5.66
C PHE A 124 5.90 9.96 4.62
N ARG A 125 6.47 8.84 5.07
CA ARG A 125 6.62 7.60 4.28
C ARG A 125 5.81 6.49 4.93
N LEU A 126 5.29 5.59 4.10
CA LEU A 126 4.69 4.33 4.56
C LEU A 126 5.75 3.24 4.49
N GLN A 127 6.18 2.75 5.65
CA GLN A 127 7.16 1.68 5.77
C GLN A 127 6.42 0.35 6.01
N ALA A 128 6.72 -0.68 5.22
CA ALA A 128 6.30 -2.04 5.54
C ALA A 128 7.03 -2.53 6.81
N LEU A 129 6.39 -3.38 7.61
CA LEU A 129 7.01 -3.86 8.86
C LEU A 129 8.20 -4.79 8.64
N GLU A 130 8.35 -5.30 7.42
CA GLU A 130 9.42 -6.21 7.04
C GLU A 130 10.02 -5.90 5.66
N PRO A 131 11.28 -6.33 5.45
CA PRO A 131 12.17 -6.96 6.44
C PRO A 131 12.75 -5.91 7.41
N ALA A 132 13.16 -6.34 8.61
CA ALA A 132 13.58 -5.43 9.69
C ALA A 132 14.99 -4.84 9.45
N ASP A 133 15.85 -5.60 8.78
CA ASP A 133 17.23 -5.23 8.44
C ASP A 133 17.33 -4.32 7.21
N GLU A 134 16.30 -4.30 6.36
CA GLU A 134 16.25 -3.49 5.16
C GLU A 134 14.84 -2.89 4.97
N PRO A 135 14.59 -1.66 5.46
CA PRO A 135 13.28 -1.03 5.36
C PRO A 135 12.75 -0.95 3.93
N MET A 136 11.49 -1.33 3.76
CA MET A 136 10.76 -1.23 2.49
C MET A 136 9.74 -0.10 2.57
N TYR A 137 9.74 0.80 1.60
CA TYR A 137 8.83 1.94 1.52
C TYR A 137 7.85 1.79 0.37
N VAL A 138 6.61 2.19 0.60
CA VAL A 138 5.63 2.36 -0.47
C VAL A 138 6.07 3.54 -1.34
N PHE A 139 6.04 3.34 -2.66
CA PHE A 139 6.34 4.39 -3.61
C PHE A 139 5.41 4.37 -4.81
N SER A 140 5.33 5.49 -5.52
CA SER A 140 4.63 5.59 -6.80
C SER A 140 5.45 6.41 -7.79
N GLY A 141 5.36 6.08 -9.08
CA GLY A 141 6.01 6.90 -10.10
C GLY A 141 5.67 6.52 -11.54
N PRO A 142 5.98 7.40 -12.50
CA PRO A 142 5.76 7.15 -13.92
C PRO A 142 6.69 6.06 -14.48
N LYS A 143 6.33 5.54 -15.66
CA LYS A 143 6.96 4.40 -16.39
C LYS A 143 8.50 4.41 -16.52
N ARG A 144 9.18 5.51 -16.20
CA ARG A 144 10.65 5.63 -16.19
C ARG A 144 11.34 4.82 -15.07
N LEU A 145 10.59 4.30 -14.09
CA LEU A 145 11.14 3.55 -12.96
C LEU A 145 11.08 2.02 -13.11
N ASN A 146 10.84 1.47 -14.30
CA ASN A 146 10.68 0.01 -14.53
C ASN A 146 9.69 -0.67 -13.57
N LEU A 147 8.68 0.06 -13.12
CA LEU A 147 7.53 -0.46 -12.39
C LEU A 147 6.60 -1.17 -13.39
N SER A 148 6.79 -2.48 -13.59
CA SER A 148 5.69 -3.33 -14.05
C SER A 148 4.72 -3.57 -12.90
N LEU A 149 3.42 -3.52 -13.17
CA LEU A 149 2.41 -3.96 -12.21
C LEU A 149 2.44 -5.50 -12.06
N PRO A 150 1.91 -6.04 -10.96
CA PRO A 150 1.99 -7.48 -10.61
C PRO A 150 1.22 -8.38 -11.57
N VAL A 151 0.29 -7.78 -12.31
CA VAL A 151 -0.58 -8.43 -13.28
C VAL A 151 -0.45 -7.62 -14.57
N ASP A 152 -0.27 -8.31 -15.70
CA ASP A 152 -0.26 -7.68 -17.01
C ASP A 152 -1.55 -6.85 -17.16
N LYS A 153 -1.37 -5.53 -17.24
CA LYS A 153 -2.48 -4.57 -17.24
C LYS A 153 -3.28 -4.79 -18.52
N ALA A 154 -4.49 -5.32 -18.41
CA ALA A 154 -5.47 -5.17 -19.48
C ALA A 154 -5.84 -3.69 -19.71
N PHE A 155 -5.60 -2.79 -18.74
CA PHE A 155 -5.90 -1.37 -18.90
C PHE A 155 -4.87 -0.46 -18.21
N PHE A 156 -4.05 0.22 -19.01
CA PHE A 156 -3.83 1.64 -18.73
C PHE A 156 -5.18 2.30 -18.95
N THR A 157 -5.97 2.53 -17.90
CA THR A 157 -7.19 3.31 -18.09
C THR A 157 -6.75 4.76 -18.33
N THR A 158 -6.58 5.13 -19.59
CA THR A 158 -6.54 6.53 -20.02
C THR A 158 -7.94 7.11 -19.91
N LYS A 159 -8.60 7.00 -18.76
CA LYS A 159 -9.87 7.68 -18.57
C LYS A 159 -9.54 9.17 -18.66
N ASN A 160 -9.88 9.77 -19.78
CA ASN A 160 -9.54 11.14 -20.19
C ASN A 160 -8.05 11.40 -20.46
N GLY A 161 -7.25 10.38 -20.82
CA GLY A 161 -5.82 10.57 -21.15
C GLY A 161 -4.87 10.68 -19.95
N GLU A 162 -5.37 10.61 -18.72
CA GLU A 162 -4.53 10.62 -17.52
C GLU A 162 -4.00 9.22 -17.18
N VAL A 163 -2.69 9.13 -16.93
CA VAL A 163 -2.01 7.86 -16.63
C VAL A 163 -2.20 7.48 -15.18
N THR A 164 -2.94 6.40 -14.89
CA THR A 164 -2.99 5.80 -13.54
C THR A 164 -1.61 5.28 -13.12
N LEU A 165 -1.10 5.77 -11.98
CA LEU A 165 0.23 5.41 -11.50
C LEU A 165 0.18 4.18 -10.58
N PRO A 166 1.10 3.22 -10.76
CA PRO A 166 1.19 2.05 -9.89
C PRO A 166 1.73 2.42 -8.49
N LEU A 167 1.47 1.54 -7.53
CA LEU A 167 2.17 1.50 -6.25
C LEU A 167 3.07 0.27 -6.22
N GLY A 168 4.22 0.38 -5.57
CA GLY A 168 5.11 -0.75 -5.30
C GLY A 168 5.89 -0.56 -4.01
N LEU A 169 6.81 -1.48 -3.72
CA LEU A 169 7.75 -1.36 -2.62
C LEU A 169 9.18 -1.14 -3.12
N VAL A 170 9.91 -0.25 -2.43
CA VAL A 170 11.32 0.00 -2.70
C VAL A 170 12.14 -0.12 -1.42
N SER A 171 13.27 -0.81 -1.52
CA SER A 171 14.28 -0.94 -0.48
C SER A 171 14.91 0.41 -0.17
N HIS A 172 15.23 0.69 1.10
CA HIS A 172 15.97 1.90 1.49
C HIS A 172 17.24 2.10 0.65
N LYS A 173 18.03 1.04 0.43
CA LYS A 173 19.24 1.06 -0.43
C LYS A 173 18.98 1.49 -1.88
N ASN A 174 17.77 1.26 -2.40
CA ASN A 174 17.38 1.63 -3.76
C ASN A 174 16.59 2.95 -3.82
N CYS A 175 16.56 3.69 -2.71
CA CYS A 175 15.84 4.92 -2.50
C CYS A 175 16.79 6.07 -2.12
N GLY A 176 16.99 7.06 -2.99
CA GLY A 176 17.99 8.11 -2.74
C GLY A 176 18.28 9.00 -3.95
N PRO A 177 19.11 10.06 -3.78
CA PRO A 177 19.45 11.00 -4.86
C PRO A 177 20.09 10.34 -6.09
N SER A 178 20.87 9.29 -5.88
CA SER A 178 21.56 8.53 -6.94
C SER A 178 21.03 7.09 -7.09
N ALA A 179 19.91 6.78 -6.45
CA ALA A 179 19.34 5.44 -6.46
C ALA A 179 18.33 5.28 -7.60
N ARG A 180 17.82 4.06 -7.78
CA ARG A 180 16.82 3.75 -8.81
C ARG A 180 15.55 4.59 -8.63
N VAL A 181 15.12 4.79 -7.39
CA VAL A 181 13.93 5.58 -7.05
C VAL A 181 14.35 6.78 -6.21
N PRO A 182 14.05 8.02 -6.64
CA PRO A 182 14.28 9.19 -5.80
C PRO A 182 13.42 9.14 -4.53
N THR A 183 13.97 9.50 -3.37
CA THR A 183 13.27 9.44 -2.08
C THR A 183 11.93 10.16 -2.09
N SER A 184 11.83 11.26 -2.84
CA SER A 184 10.59 12.01 -3.00
C SER A 184 9.40 11.18 -3.52
N HIS A 185 9.63 10.10 -4.27
CA HIS A 185 8.58 9.20 -4.78
C HIS A 185 8.00 8.26 -3.70
N THR A 186 8.59 8.25 -2.51
CA THR A 186 8.04 7.56 -1.33
C THR A 186 7.24 8.49 -0.42
N HIS A 187 7.21 9.80 -0.74
CA HIS A 187 6.58 10.79 0.12
C HIS A 187 5.09 10.88 -0.16
N PHE A 188 4.32 10.77 0.92
CA PHE A 188 2.89 11.04 0.94
C PHE A 188 2.59 12.13 1.96
N PHE A 189 1.47 12.82 1.82
CA PHE A 189 0.93 13.70 2.85
C PHE A 189 -0.58 13.53 2.92
N CYS A 190 -1.18 13.94 4.04
CA CYS A 190 -2.64 13.92 4.17
C CYS A 190 -3.22 15.29 3.87
N ALA A 191 -4.34 15.31 3.18
CA ALA A 191 -5.19 16.49 3.00
C ALA A 191 -6.58 16.21 3.56
N HIS A 192 -7.25 17.26 4.02
CA HIS A 192 -8.61 17.16 4.52
C HIS A 192 -9.56 16.65 3.41
N LYS A 193 -10.55 15.82 3.80
CA LYS A 193 -11.53 15.21 2.87
C LYS A 193 -12.32 16.27 2.10
N ASP A 194 -12.67 17.35 2.79
CA ASP A 194 -13.36 18.50 2.20
C ASP A 194 -12.31 19.46 1.65
N PRO A 195 -12.29 19.72 0.32
CA PRO A 195 -11.39 20.69 -0.29
C PRO A 195 -11.45 22.08 0.33
N ASP A 196 -12.64 22.50 0.77
CA ASP A 196 -12.88 23.87 1.26
C ASP A 196 -12.27 24.09 2.64
N LEU A 197 -12.00 23.00 3.39
CA LEU A 197 -11.39 23.05 4.72
C LEU A 197 -9.87 22.81 4.73
N ARG A 198 -9.25 22.62 3.55
CA ARG A 198 -7.84 22.23 3.46
C ARG A 198 -6.92 23.32 3.98
N PHE A 199 -7.21 24.57 3.64
CA PHE A 199 -6.42 25.73 4.08
C PHE A 199 -6.48 25.90 5.60
N GLU A 200 -7.68 25.82 6.22
CA GLU A 200 -7.82 25.94 7.67
C GLU A 200 -7.32 24.71 8.42
N SER A 201 -7.21 23.55 7.76
CA SER A 201 -6.71 22.32 8.37
C SER A 201 -5.19 22.18 8.31
N GLU A 202 -4.51 22.93 7.46
CA GLU A 202 -3.06 22.83 7.27
C GLU A 202 -2.30 23.03 8.59
N GLY A 203 -1.33 22.16 8.87
CA GLY A 203 -0.58 22.18 10.13
C GLY A 203 -1.33 21.67 11.36
N LYS A 204 -2.64 21.36 11.28
CA LYS A 204 -3.38 20.71 12.37
C LYS A 204 -3.11 19.21 12.40
N THR A 205 -3.12 18.63 13.61
CA THR A 205 -2.97 17.19 13.80
C THR A 205 -4.08 16.41 13.10
N ILE A 206 -3.74 15.23 12.61
CA ILE A 206 -4.68 14.37 11.87
C ILE A 206 -5.42 13.45 12.84
N PRO A 207 -6.75 13.59 13.01
CA PRO A 207 -7.51 12.66 13.83
C PRO A 207 -7.56 11.27 13.19
N VAL A 208 -7.38 10.23 13.99
CA VAL A 208 -7.50 8.84 13.55
C VAL A 208 -8.97 8.52 13.27
N HIS A 209 -9.25 7.51 12.45
CA HIS A 209 -10.59 7.09 12.00
C HIS A 209 -11.37 8.10 11.15
N ASN A 210 -10.95 9.37 11.09
CA ASN A 210 -11.57 10.37 10.23
C ASN A 210 -11.21 10.17 8.76
N PRO A 211 -12.18 10.28 7.83
CA PRO A 211 -11.92 10.28 6.40
C PRO A 211 -10.97 11.43 6.00
N LEU A 212 -9.99 11.11 5.17
CA LEU A 212 -9.02 12.04 4.60
C LEU A 212 -8.59 11.60 3.19
N ILE A 213 -7.78 12.43 2.55
CA ILE A 213 -7.14 12.13 1.28
C ILE A 213 -5.65 11.90 1.52
N ILE A 214 -5.11 10.79 1.04
CA ILE A 214 -3.67 10.52 1.03
C ILE A 214 -3.14 10.93 -0.35
N VAL A 215 -2.20 11.87 -0.39
CA VAL A 215 -1.67 12.46 -1.63
C VAL A 215 -0.22 12.05 -1.81
N HIS A 216 0.12 11.51 -2.97
CA HIS A 216 1.50 11.28 -3.37
C HIS A 216 2.17 12.62 -3.71
N ALA A 217 3.20 12.98 -2.95
CA ALA A 217 3.72 14.34 -2.90
C ALA A 217 4.31 14.83 -4.23
N VAL A 218 4.99 13.95 -4.97
CA VAL A 218 5.66 14.33 -6.24
C VAL A 218 4.66 14.55 -7.36
N THR A 219 3.62 13.73 -7.43
CA THR A 219 2.68 13.77 -8.56
C THR A 219 1.43 14.58 -8.24
N ASN A 220 1.26 14.99 -6.98
CA ASN A 220 0.07 15.65 -6.45
C ASN A 220 -1.24 14.91 -6.82
N ARG A 221 -1.18 13.58 -6.77
CA ARG A 221 -2.28 12.68 -7.10
C ARG A 221 -2.61 11.82 -5.89
N ASN A 222 -3.87 11.43 -5.81
CA ASN A 222 -4.39 10.81 -4.61
C ASN A 222 -4.23 9.29 -4.67
N LEU A 223 -3.96 8.66 -3.54
CA LEU A 223 -4.10 7.22 -3.38
C LEU A 223 -5.55 6.83 -3.70
N ALA A 224 -5.75 5.80 -4.51
CA ALA A 224 -7.05 5.38 -5.00
C ALA A 224 -7.24 3.88 -4.92
N VAL A 225 -8.39 3.43 -4.42
CA VAL A 225 -8.87 2.07 -4.67
C VAL A 225 -9.57 2.01 -6.02
N GLU A 226 -9.28 0.97 -6.79
CA GLU A 226 -9.86 0.77 -8.11
C GLU A 226 -11.05 -0.18 -8.08
N ASN A 227 -12.00 0.07 -8.97
CA ASN A 227 -13.11 -0.85 -9.23
C ASN A 227 -12.66 -1.93 -10.22
N VAL A 228 -11.58 -2.62 -9.87
CA VAL A 228 -11.01 -3.73 -10.64
C VAL A 228 -10.51 -4.75 -9.64
N LEU A 229 -11.01 -5.97 -9.75
CA LEU A 229 -10.52 -7.10 -8.96
C LEU A 229 -9.27 -7.69 -9.61
N ALA A 230 -8.28 -8.01 -8.79
CA ALA A 230 -7.14 -8.82 -9.14
C ALA A 230 -7.22 -10.14 -8.36
N ASN A 231 -7.06 -11.26 -9.06
CA ASN A 231 -6.91 -12.56 -8.43
C ASN A 231 -5.45 -12.72 -8.00
N THR A 232 -5.19 -12.57 -6.72
CA THR A 232 -3.86 -12.72 -6.15
C THR A 232 -3.69 -14.09 -5.52
N LEU A 233 -2.48 -14.38 -5.03
CA LEU A 233 -2.24 -15.60 -4.27
C LEU A 233 -3.19 -15.72 -3.07
N PHE A 234 -3.60 -14.59 -2.49
CA PHE A 234 -4.39 -14.54 -1.26
C PHE A 234 -5.91 -14.51 -1.49
N GLY A 235 -6.36 -14.42 -2.74
CA GLY A 235 -7.77 -14.36 -3.11
C GLY A 235 -8.10 -13.17 -4.02
N PRO A 236 -9.40 -12.91 -4.24
CA PRO A 236 -9.86 -11.75 -5.00
C PRO A 236 -9.69 -10.47 -4.18
N GLU A 237 -8.94 -9.51 -4.72
CA GLU A 237 -8.59 -8.26 -4.04
C GLU A 237 -8.77 -7.08 -4.98
N PHE A 238 -9.01 -5.89 -4.43
CA PHE A 238 -9.13 -4.69 -5.26
C PHE A 238 -7.76 -4.15 -5.63
N GLN A 239 -7.62 -3.72 -6.87
CA GLN A 239 -6.45 -2.97 -7.31
C GLN A 239 -6.37 -1.62 -6.59
N VAL A 240 -5.15 -1.13 -6.43
CA VAL A 240 -4.86 0.19 -5.86
C VAL A 240 -3.96 0.96 -6.81
N SER A 241 -4.08 2.27 -6.81
CA SER A 241 -3.32 3.16 -7.68
C SER A 241 -3.08 4.52 -7.05
N VAL A 242 -2.32 5.36 -7.73
CA VAL A 242 -2.25 6.80 -7.48
C VAL A 242 -2.90 7.54 -8.64
N GLN A 243 -4.13 7.99 -8.42
CA GLN A 243 -4.93 8.76 -9.36
C GLN A 243 -6.02 9.58 -8.65
N THR A 244 -6.29 10.78 -9.16
CA THR A 244 -7.29 11.68 -8.58
C THR A 244 -8.64 11.53 -9.32
N TYR A 245 -9.61 10.93 -8.66
CA TYR A 245 -10.97 10.78 -9.18
C TYR A 245 -11.88 11.85 -8.60
N LYS A 246 -12.40 12.73 -9.45
CA LYS A 246 -13.34 13.79 -9.05
C LYS A 246 -14.73 13.56 -9.61
N ASN A 247 -15.74 13.96 -8.86
CA ASN A 247 -17.13 14.02 -9.32
C ASN A 247 -17.38 15.32 -10.12
N VAL A 248 -18.63 15.51 -10.57
CA VAL A 248 -19.07 16.71 -11.30
C VAL A 248 -18.89 18.02 -10.53
N TYR A 249 -18.80 17.95 -9.19
CA TYR A 249 -18.55 19.07 -8.29
C TYR A 249 -17.06 19.29 -8.00
N LYS A 250 -16.16 18.66 -8.75
CA LYS A 250 -14.69 18.71 -8.57
C LYS A 250 -14.20 18.19 -7.20
N ARG A 251 -15.05 17.47 -6.46
CA ARG A 251 -14.70 16.83 -5.18
C ARG A 251 -14.24 15.39 -5.41
N GLU A 252 -13.25 14.96 -4.63
CA GLU A 252 -12.74 13.59 -4.68
C GLU A 252 -13.85 12.55 -4.40
N THR A 253 -13.89 11.50 -5.21
CA THR A 253 -14.86 10.40 -5.06
C THR A 253 -14.48 9.43 -3.94
N TRP A 254 -15.35 8.47 -3.63
CA TRP A 254 -15.11 7.41 -2.64
C TRP A 254 -13.77 6.67 -2.85
N LYS A 255 -13.32 6.55 -4.10
CA LYS A 255 -12.05 5.89 -4.44
C LYS A 255 -10.85 6.48 -3.73
N ASN A 256 -10.87 7.79 -3.44
CA ASN A 256 -9.74 8.50 -2.85
C ASN A 256 -9.89 8.77 -1.35
N GLN A 257 -10.96 8.28 -0.72
CA GLN A 257 -11.22 8.53 0.68
C GLN A 257 -10.71 7.37 1.53
N TRP A 258 -9.78 7.69 2.43
CA TRP A 258 -9.11 6.73 3.29
C TRP A 258 -9.24 7.15 4.76
N LYS A 259 -9.01 6.21 5.67
CA LYS A 259 -8.85 6.48 7.10
C LYS A 259 -7.75 5.58 7.67
N PHE A 260 -7.05 6.08 8.67
CA PHE A 260 -6.11 5.28 9.47
C PHE A 260 -6.85 4.60 10.61
N THR A 261 -6.42 3.40 10.97
CA THR A 261 -6.93 2.65 12.12
C THR A 261 -5.80 1.94 12.88
N TYR A 262 -5.94 1.88 14.21
CA TYR A 262 -5.21 0.96 15.08
C TYR A 262 -5.97 -0.36 15.26
#